data_AF-A0A934GVD5-F1
#
_entry.id   AF-A0A934GVD5-F1
#
_cell.length_a   1.000
_cell.length_b   1.000
_cell.length_c   1.000
_cell.angle_alpha   90.00
_cell.angle_beta   90.00
_cell.angle_gamma   90.00
#
_symmetry.space_group_name_H-M   'P 1'
#
loop_
_entity.id
_entity.type
_entity.pdbx_description
1 polymer ?
#
loop_
_entity_poly.entity_id
_entity_poly.type
_entity_poly.pdbx_seq_one_letter_code
_entity_poly.pdbx_strand_id
1 'polypeptide(L)'
;MAETSTRWREALADNNHPLYKAAWLVFTDRISTELAFGHLKDAQEAVVPFLNELLADDGLFDNDSPGKGVAPANAVRLLGEYQAREALPKILELYADTTNYPMRSACVYAVGKFGSDVLDQIIEWAGDDGARRPKAAELMVEIGEGNEKAFNTLLGWIHPDVSGLEYYARYLTKINPEAAITTLEKLSKDPQFNGDVRRRFKDRIKEAQQAIKAKQEAS
;
A
#
# COMPACT_ATOMS: atom_id res chain seq x y z
N MET A 1 -15.41 15.65 32.62
CA MET A 1 -14.61 14.41 32.57
C MET A 1 -13.23 14.83 32.09
N ALA A 2 -12.18 14.62 32.87
CA ALA A 2 -10.82 14.90 32.38
C ALA A 2 -10.56 13.92 31.22
N GLU A 3 -10.28 14.43 30.03
CA GLU A 3 -9.71 13.59 28.97
C GLU A 3 -8.48 12.92 29.57
N THR A 4 -8.49 11.59 29.64
CA THR A 4 -7.26 10.83 29.89
C THR A 4 -6.28 11.23 28.80
N SER A 5 -5.21 11.92 29.18
CA SER A 5 -4.18 12.34 28.24
C SER A 5 -3.65 11.10 27.52
N THR A 6 -3.67 11.11 26.20
CA THR A 6 -3.10 10.03 25.40
C THR A 6 -1.59 10.00 25.61
N ARG A 7 -0.98 8.81 25.51
CA ARG A 7 0.44 8.60 25.81
C ARG A 7 1.33 9.43 24.88
N TRP A 8 0.85 9.73 23.68
CA TRP A 8 1.53 10.60 22.73
C TRP A 8 1.54 12.08 23.12
N ARG A 9 0.50 12.58 23.80
CA ARG A 9 0.48 13.96 24.33
C ARG A 9 1.49 14.08 25.47
N GLU A 10 1.52 13.09 26.35
CA GLU A 10 2.49 13.02 27.45
C GLU A 10 3.92 12.95 26.90
N ALA A 11 4.15 12.09 25.90
CA ALA A 11 5.44 11.95 25.24
C ALA A 11 5.90 13.22 24.53
N LEU A 12 5.01 14.04 23.96
CA LEU A 12 5.39 15.33 23.37
C LEU A 12 5.68 16.41 24.42
N ALA A 13 5.04 16.33 25.58
CA ALA A 13 5.13 17.34 26.64
C ALA A 13 6.35 17.17 27.56
N ASP A 14 6.85 15.94 27.73
CA ASP A 14 8.00 15.64 28.59
C ASP A 14 9.18 15.09 27.78
N ASN A 15 10.29 15.84 27.75
CA ASN A 15 11.51 15.43 27.06
C ASN A 15 12.26 14.25 27.72
N ASN A 16 11.91 13.91 28.96
CA ASN A 16 12.41 12.73 29.65
C ASN A 16 11.52 11.50 29.43
N HIS A 17 10.37 11.66 28.77
CA HIS A 17 9.50 10.55 28.48
C HIS A 17 10.21 9.54 27.55
N PRO A 18 10.13 8.22 27.81
CA PRO A 18 10.83 7.21 27.01
C PRO A 18 10.49 7.25 25.52
N LEU A 19 9.28 7.72 25.19
CA LEU A 19 8.78 7.86 23.81
C LEU A 19 8.93 9.27 23.23
N TYR A 20 9.57 10.22 23.93
CA TYR A 20 9.70 11.61 23.45
C TYR A 20 10.29 11.68 22.05
N LYS A 21 11.39 10.95 21.82
CA LYS A 21 12.02 10.86 20.49
C LYS A 21 11.06 10.31 19.44
N ALA A 22 10.35 9.21 19.75
CA ALA A 22 9.40 8.61 18.81
C ALA A 22 8.27 9.60 18.48
N ALA A 23 7.69 10.24 19.49
CA ALA A 23 6.65 11.24 19.31
C ALA A 23 7.13 12.42 18.47
N TRP A 24 8.30 13.00 18.78
CA TRP A 24 8.82 14.12 18.01
C TRP A 24 9.07 13.76 16.54
N LEU A 25 9.64 12.58 16.28
CA LEU A 25 9.95 12.10 14.93
C LEU A 25 8.68 11.84 14.11
N VAL A 26 7.64 11.24 14.71
CA VAL A 26 6.39 10.93 14.02
C VAL A 26 5.58 12.20 13.68
N PHE A 27 5.59 13.20 14.56
CA PHE A 27 4.83 14.44 14.38
C PHE A 27 5.53 15.49 13.50
N THR A 28 6.74 15.20 13.01
CA THR A 28 7.49 16.13 12.15
C THR A 28 7.09 15.99 10.68
N ASP A 29 6.78 17.13 10.04
CA ASP A 29 6.28 17.25 8.66
C ASP A 29 7.23 16.68 7.58
N ARG A 30 8.53 16.53 7.89
CA ARG A 30 9.55 16.06 6.93
C ARG A 30 10.64 15.23 7.59
N ILE A 31 10.29 14.04 8.05
CA ILE A 31 11.27 13.07 8.50
C ILE A 31 11.60 12.06 7.39
N SER A 32 12.87 11.68 7.28
CA SER A 32 13.24 10.45 6.57
C SER A 32 12.85 9.26 7.46
N THR A 33 11.94 8.40 6.99
CA THR A 33 11.54 7.18 7.70
C THR A 33 12.75 6.32 8.06
N GLU A 34 13.77 6.28 7.20
CA GLU A 34 15.02 5.55 7.44
C GLU A 34 15.80 6.13 8.63
N LEU A 35 15.86 7.46 8.75
CA LEU A 35 16.47 8.12 9.91
C LEU A 35 15.64 7.87 11.17
N ALA A 36 14.31 7.97 11.07
CA ALA A 36 13.41 7.68 12.19
C ALA A 36 13.61 6.25 12.72
N PHE A 37 13.64 5.28 11.81
CA PHE A 37 13.91 3.89 12.10
C PHE A 37 15.30 3.71 12.73
N GLY A 38 16.35 4.29 12.16
CA GLY A 38 17.69 4.22 12.71
C GLY A 38 17.80 4.73 14.15
N HIS A 39 17.08 5.79 14.49
CA HIS A 39 17.05 6.34 15.85
C HIS A 39 16.21 5.56 16.85
N LEU A 40 15.26 4.75 16.37
CA LEU A 40 14.25 4.08 17.20
C LEU A 40 14.36 2.55 17.16
N LYS A 41 15.31 2.00 16.38
CA LYS A 41 15.47 0.56 16.13
C LYS A 41 15.48 -0.27 17.41
N ASP A 42 16.21 0.18 18.43
CA ASP A 42 16.36 -0.56 19.69
C ASP A 42 15.15 -0.43 20.64
N ALA A 43 14.17 0.42 20.28
CA ALA A 43 12.97 0.69 21.06
C ALA A 43 11.69 0.13 20.40
N GLN A 44 11.82 -0.74 19.39
CA GLN A 44 10.69 -1.26 18.60
C GLN A 44 9.54 -1.78 19.47
N GLU A 45 9.83 -2.57 20.52
CA GLU A 45 8.83 -3.15 21.41
C GLU A 45 7.94 -2.10 22.09
N ALA A 46 8.50 -0.94 22.42
CA ALA A 46 7.76 0.17 23.02
C ALA A 46 7.12 1.08 21.96
N VAL A 47 7.76 1.21 20.79
CA VAL A 47 7.33 2.11 19.72
C VAL A 47 6.15 1.53 18.94
N VAL A 48 6.12 0.24 18.62
CA VAL A 48 5.01 -0.34 17.83
C VAL A 48 3.63 -0.13 18.49
N PRO A 49 3.43 -0.43 19.79
CA PRO A 49 2.17 -0.13 20.47
C PRO A 49 1.82 1.36 20.45
N PHE A 50 2.83 2.22 20.60
CA PHE A 50 2.67 3.67 20.52
C PHE A 50 2.22 4.13 19.13
N LEU A 51 2.77 3.58 18.05
CA LEU A 51 2.34 3.88 16.69
C LEU A 51 0.90 3.41 16.46
N ASN A 52 0.52 2.24 16.97
CA ASN A 52 -0.86 1.75 16.88
C ASN A 52 -1.85 2.64 17.65
N GLU A 53 -1.46 3.19 18.80
CA GLU A 53 -2.26 4.17 19.55
C GLU A 53 -2.51 5.44 18.70
N LEU A 54 -1.50 5.93 17.99
CA LEU A 54 -1.66 7.07 17.08
C LEU A 54 -2.66 6.79 15.95
N LEU A 55 -2.64 5.57 15.40
CA LEU A 55 -3.57 5.18 14.32
C LEU A 55 -5.01 4.95 14.81
N ALA A 56 -5.24 4.89 16.12
CA ALA A 56 -6.56 4.78 16.72
C ALA A 56 -7.17 6.15 17.08
N ASP A 57 -6.40 7.24 16.99
CA ASP A 57 -6.85 8.59 17.28
C ASP A 57 -7.24 9.29 15.97
N ASP A 58 -8.54 9.21 15.61
CA ASP A 58 -9.07 9.79 14.38
C ASP A 58 -8.84 11.32 14.30
N GLY A 59 -8.71 12.00 15.44
CA GLY A 59 -8.42 13.43 15.50
C GLY A 59 -7.02 13.79 14.99
N LEU A 60 -6.09 12.83 14.89
CA LEU A 60 -4.76 13.04 14.33
C LEU A 60 -4.70 13.05 12.80
N PHE A 61 -5.81 12.73 12.12
CA PHE A 61 -5.88 12.75 10.66
C PHE A 61 -6.24 14.14 10.11
N ASP A 62 -6.74 15.03 10.96
CA ASP A 62 -7.09 16.40 10.59
C ASP A 62 -5.85 17.28 10.38
N ASN A 63 -5.92 18.20 9.41
CA ASN A 63 -4.82 19.14 9.13
C ASN A 63 -4.56 20.14 10.27
N ASP A 64 -5.53 20.32 11.17
CA ASP A 64 -5.42 21.19 12.35
C ASP A 64 -4.87 20.45 13.59
N SER A 65 -4.64 19.13 13.48
CA SER A 65 -4.06 18.33 14.54
C SER A 65 -2.58 18.65 14.76
N PRO A 66 -1.99 18.30 15.93
CA PRO A 66 -0.54 18.34 16.09
C PRO A 66 0.13 17.50 15.00
N GLY A 67 1.16 18.06 14.35
CA GLY A 67 1.77 17.41 13.18
C GLY A 67 0.93 17.52 11.89
N LYS A 68 -0.14 18.32 11.86
CA LYS A 68 -0.90 18.70 10.67
C LYS A 68 -1.40 17.51 9.84
N GLY A 69 -1.86 16.44 10.50
CA GLY A 69 -2.37 15.25 9.81
C GLY A 69 -1.29 14.30 9.29
N VAL A 70 0.02 14.60 9.45
CA VAL A 70 1.10 13.75 8.92
C VAL A 70 1.49 12.61 9.86
N ALA A 71 1.19 12.74 11.15
CA ALA A 71 1.60 11.78 12.17
C ALA A 71 1.08 10.36 11.89
N PRO A 72 -0.20 10.14 11.52
CA PRO A 72 -0.67 8.82 11.14
C PRO A 72 0.07 8.24 9.93
N ALA A 73 0.37 9.04 8.91
CA ALA A 73 1.09 8.56 7.73
C ALA A 73 2.54 8.16 8.08
N ASN A 74 3.21 8.92 8.95
CA ASN A 74 4.55 8.58 9.44
C ASN A 74 4.54 7.31 10.31
N ALA A 75 3.51 7.13 11.14
CA ALA A 75 3.32 5.92 11.92
C ALA A 75 3.19 4.68 11.02
N VAL A 76 2.35 4.74 9.97
CA VAL A 76 2.22 3.65 8.99
C VAL A 76 3.56 3.32 8.30
N ARG A 77 4.32 4.34 7.87
CA ARG A 77 5.64 4.10 7.24
C ARG A 77 6.60 3.38 8.18
N LEU A 78 6.64 3.81 9.45
CA LEU A 78 7.54 3.25 10.44
C LEU A 78 7.13 1.83 10.88
N LEU A 79 5.82 1.53 10.94
CA LEU A 79 5.32 0.16 11.09
C LEU A 79 5.78 -0.76 9.95
N GLY A 80 5.81 -0.23 8.72
CA GLY A 80 6.42 -0.90 7.56
C GLY A 80 7.89 -1.23 7.77
N GLU A 81 8.70 -0.26 8.19
CA GLU A 81 10.14 -0.48 8.47
C GLU A 81 10.38 -1.51 9.59
N TYR A 82 9.52 -1.53 10.60
CA TYR A 82 9.58 -2.53 11.68
C TYR A 82 9.08 -3.91 11.28
N GLN A 83 8.52 -4.07 10.08
CA GLN A 83 7.80 -5.27 9.67
C GLN A 83 6.72 -5.69 10.68
N ALA A 84 6.03 -4.70 11.27
CA ALA A 84 4.93 -4.92 12.21
C ALA A 84 3.66 -5.38 11.47
N ARG A 85 3.69 -6.62 10.94
CA ARG A 85 2.65 -7.20 10.09
C ARG A 85 1.30 -7.33 10.80
N GLU A 86 1.29 -7.36 12.13
CA GLU A 86 0.09 -7.30 12.95
C GLU A 86 -0.74 -6.02 12.71
N ALA A 87 -0.11 -4.95 12.21
CA ALA A 87 -0.79 -3.71 11.86
C ALA A 87 -1.49 -3.75 10.48
N LEU A 88 -1.26 -4.81 9.69
CA LEU A 88 -1.79 -4.92 8.32
C LEU A 88 -3.31 -4.70 8.24
N PRO A 89 -4.18 -5.30 9.09
CA PRO A 89 -5.62 -5.07 9.00
C PRO A 89 -5.99 -3.58 9.08
N LYS A 90 -5.40 -2.85 10.03
CA LYS A 90 -5.62 -1.41 10.18
C LYS A 90 -5.06 -0.61 9.00
N ILE A 91 -3.90 -0.98 8.48
CA ILE A 91 -3.32 -0.34 7.28
C ILE A 91 -4.23 -0.52 6.06
N LEU A 92 -4.84 -1.70 5.90
CA LEU A 92 -5.78 -1.97 4.81
C LEU A 92 -7.07 -1.15 4.95
N GLU A 93 -7.60 -1.00 6.17
CA GLU A 93 -8.75 -0.11 6.45
C GLU A 93 -8.41 1.36 6.11
N LEU A 94 -7.27 1.86 6.59
CA LEU A 94 -6.82 3.22 6.30
C LEU A 94 -6.64 3.46 4.79
N TYR A 95 -6.12 2.47 4.06
CA TYR A 95 -6.00 2.52 2.61
C TYR A 95 -7.38 2.51 1.90
N ALA A 96 -8.36 1.82 2.48
CA ALA A 96 -9.73 1.76 1.98
C ALA A 96 -10.44 3.12 2.08
N ASP A 97 -10.17 3.89 3.12
CA ASP A 97 -10.96 5.09 3.41
C ASP A 97 -10.25 6.38 2.97
N THR A 98 -8.94 6.34 2.79
CA THR A 98 -8.17 7.55 2.49
C THR A 98 -8.29 8.03 1.03
N THR A 99 -8.48 9.33 0.87
CA THR A 99 -8.19 10.09 -0.37
C THR A 99 -6.92 10.94 -0.22
N ASN A 100 -6.35 11.01 0.99
CA ASN A 100 -5.17 11.77 1.32
C ASN A 100 -3.92 11.06 0.75
N TYR A 101 -3.22 11.73 -0.17
CA TYR A 101 -2.06 11.18 -0.86
C TYR A 101 -0.92 10.75 0.09
N PRO A 102 -0.49 11.56 1.08
CA PRO A 102 0.48 11.13 2.09
C PRO A 102 0.14 9.81 2.79
N MET A 103 -1.12 9.63 3.22
CA MET A 103 -1.57 8.40 3.88
C MET A 103 -1.61 7.22 2.91
N ARG A 104 -2.17 7.42 1.71
CA ARG A 104 -2.23 6.41 0.65
C ARG A 104 -0.82 5.88 0.32
N SER A 105 0.13 6.79 0.13
CA SER A 105 1.54 6.46 -0.14
C SER A 105 2.19 5.73 1.03
N ALA A 106 1.88 6.09 2.28
CA ALA A 106 2.39 5.39 3.45
C ALA A 106 1.89 3.93 3.51
N CYS A 107 0.62 3.69 3.21
CA CYS A 107 0.05 2.34 3.22
C CYS A 107 0.69 1.43 2.17
N VAL A 108 0.81 1.92 0.92
CA VAL A 108 1.49 1.17 -0.16
C VAL A 108 2.92 0.86 0.23
N TYR A 109 3.64 1.85 0.76
CA TYR A 109 5.02 1.68 1.22
C TYR A 109 5.15 0.61 2.31
N ALA A 110 4.28 0.65 3.33
CA ALA A 110 4.32 -0.31 4.42
C ALA A 110 4.03 -1.74 3.93
N VAL A 111 3.06 -1.89 3.02
CA VAL A 111 2.78 -3.18 2.36
C VAL A 111 3.98 -3.67 1.54
N GLY A 112 4.63 -2.79 0.78
CA GLY A 112 5.86 -3.09 0.06
C GLY A 112 6.98 -3.60 0.99
N LYS A 113 7.12 -3.02 2.18
CA LYS A 113 8.07 -3.47 3.20
C LYS A 113 7.73 -4.84 3.78
N PHE A 114 6.44 -5.17 3.93
CA PHE A 114 6.02 -6.50 4.36
C PHE A 114 6.30 -7.57 3.30
N GLY A 115 6.29 -7.18 2.02
CA GLY A 115 6.61 -8.06 0.90
C GLY A 115 5.49 -9.05 0.56
N SER A 116 5.82 -10.09 -0.20
CA SER A 116 4.86 -11.07 -0.71
C SER A 116 4.20 -11.94 0.37
N ASP A 117 4.75 -11.95 1.59
CA ASP A 117 4.23 -12.74 2.73
C ASP A 117 2.82 -12.30 3.17
N VAL A 118 2.40 -11.07 2.83
CA VAL A 118 1.06 -10.54 3.17
C VAL A 118 0.05 -10.65 2.01
N LEU A 119 0.45 -11.32 0.91
CA LEU A 119 -0.39 -11.44 -0.29
C LEU A 119 -1.74 -12.09 0.01
N ASP A 120 -1.75 -13.15 0.82
CA ASP A 120 -2.96 -13.91 1.12
C ASP A 120 -3.99 -13.07 1.89
N GLN A 121 -3.51 -12.29 2.86
CA GLN A 121 -4.33 -11.37 3.63
C GLN A 121 -4.88 -10.23 2.76
N ILE A 122 -4.12 -9.74 1.78
CA ILE A 122 -4.60 -8.72 0.82
C ILE A 122 -5.70 -9.29 -0.08
N ILE A 123 -5.53 -10.53 -0.54
CA ILE A 123 -6.53 -11.23 -1.36
C ILE A 123 -7.81 -11.47 -0.54
N GLU A 124 -7.67 -11.94 0.70
CA GLU A 124 -8.80 -12.17 1.62
C GLU A 124 -9.53 -10.86 1.93
N TRP A 125 -8.81 -9.77 2.22
CA TRP A 125 -9.39 -8.46 2.49
C TRP A 125 -10.19 -7.91 1.30
N ALA A 126 -9.72 -8.15 0.09
CA ALA A 126 -10.43 -7.79 -1.14
C ALA A 126 -11.74 -8.57 -1.29
N GLY A 127 -11.68 -9.89 -1.07
CA GLY A 127 -12.81 -10.80 -1.18
C GLY A 127 -13.64 -10.59 -2.45
N ASP A 128 -14.95 -10.58 -2.27
CA ASP A 128 -15.92 -10.31 -3.34
C ASP A 128 -16.34 -8.83 -3.45
N ASP A 129 -15.68 -7.94 -2.70
CA ASP A 129 -15.97 -6.51 -2.72
C ASP A 129 -15.33 -5.85 -3.95
N GLY A 130 -16.17 -5.52 -4.94
CA GLY A 130 -15.77 -4.83 -6.16
C GLY A 130 -15.12 -3.46 -5.95
N ALA A 131 -15.36 -2.79 -4.81
CA ALA A 131 -14.70 -1.54 -4.46
C ALA A 131 -13.29 -1.74 -3.89
N ARG A 132 -13.05 -2.88 -3.24
CA ARG A 132 -11.72 -3.23 -2.68
C ARG A 132 -10.79 -3.87 -3.70
N ARG A 133 -11.31 -4.61 -4.69
CA ARG A 133 -10.47 -5.27 -5.71
C ARG A 133 -9.49 -4.34 -6.44
N PRO A 134 -9.86 -3.14 -6.91
CA PRO A 134 -8.89 -2.23 -7.52
C PRO A 134 -7.79 -1.78 -6.55
N LYS A 135 -8.14 -1.57 -5.28
CA LYS A 135 -7.20 -1.19 -4.21
C LYS A 135 -6.24 -2.33 -3.89
N ALA A 136 -6.77 -3.54 -3.72
CA ALA A 136 -5.97 -4.74 -3.50
C ALA A 136 -5.06 -5.02 -4.70
N ALA A 137 -5.54 -4.79 -5.92
CA ALA A 137 -4.74 -4.96 -7.12
C ALA A 137 -3.54 -4.01 -7.19
N GLU A 138 -3.72 -2.77 -6.76
CA GLU A 138 -2.59 -1.84 -6.62
C GLU A 138 -1.57 -2.32 -5.59
N LEU A 139 -2.01 -2.80 -4.42
CA LEU A 139 -1.12 -3.35 -3.40
C LEU A 139 -0.40 -4.61 -3.89
N MET A 140 -1.10 -5.49 -4.61
CA MET A 140 -0.51 -6.71 -5.19
C MET A 140 0.56 -6.42 -6.24
N VAL A 141 0.47 -5.31 -6.96
CA VAL A 141 1.54 -4.88 -7.87
C VAL A 141 2.82 -4.53 -7.11
N GLU A 142 2.69 -3.93 -5.92
CA GLU A 142 3.84 -3.53 -5.10
C GLU A 142 4.62 -4.74 -4.59
N ILE A 143 3.93 -5.83 -4.23
CA ILE A 143 4.54 -7.02 -3.59
C ILE A 143 4.60 -8.26 -4.49
N GLY A 144 4.07 -8.17 -5.70
CA GLY A 144 3.76 -9.32 -6.54
C GLY A 144 4.66 -9.48 -7.77
N GLU A 145 5.77 -8.77 -7.90
CA GLU A 145 6.67 -8.95 -9.06
C GLU A 145 7.10 -10.41 -9.20
N GLY A 146 6.84 -11.01 -10.36
CA GLY A 146 7.09 -12.42 -10.65
C GLY A 146 6.19 -13.42 -9.91
N ASN A 147 5.24 -12.98 -9.08
CA ASN A 147 4.41 -13.86 -8.27
C ASN A 147 3.20 -14.40 -9.06
N GLU A 148 3.19 -15.71 -9.30
CA GLU A 148 2.13 -16.39 -10.05
C GLU A 148 0.76 -16.30 -9.38
N LYS A 149 0.70 -16.38 -8.04
CA LYS A 149 -0.57 -16.28 -7.30
C LYS A 149 -1.17 -14.89 -7.49
N ALA A 150 -0.38 -13.83 -7.30
CA ALA A 150 -0.84 -12.46 -7.53
C ALA A 150 -1.31 -12.27 -8.98
N PHE A 151 -0.55 -12.78 -9.96
CA PHE A 151 -0.94 -12.75 -11.37
C PHE A 151 -2.29 -13.44 -11.64
N ASN A 152 -2.45 -14.67 -11.16
CA ASN A 152 -3.64 -15.48 -11.40
C ASN A 152 -4.87 -14.90 -10.68
N THR A 153 -4.70 -14.33 -9.49
CA THR A 153 -5.78 -13.63 -8.79
C THR A 153 -6.24 -12.40 -9.57
N LEU A 154 -5.32 -11.55 -10.03
CA LEU A 154 -5.69 -10.38 -10.84
C LEU A 154 -6.36 -10.78 -12.16
N LEU A 155 -5.87 -11.84 -12.81
CA LEU A 155 -6.48 -12.38 -14.01
C LEU A 155 -7.93 -12.85 -13.74
N GLY A 156 -8.14 -13.53 -12.62
CA GLY A 156 -9.46 -13.97 -12.18
C GLY A 156 -10.44 -12.84 -11.86
N TRP A 157 -9.98 -11.59 -11.75
CA TRP A 157 -10.84 -10.41 -11.55
C TRP A 157 -11.18 -9.68 -12.86
N ILE A 158 -10.61 -10.09 -14.00
CA ILE A 158 -10.91 -9.51 -15.31
C ILE A 158 -12.18 -10.15 -15.88
N HIS A 159 -13.27 -9.39 -15.84
CA HIS A 159 -14.57 -9.78 -16.43
C HIS A 159 -15.20 -8.62 -17.20
N PRO A 160 -16.05 -8.88 -18.21
CA PRO A 160 -16.67 -7.84 -19.03
C PRO A 160 -17.44 -6.77 -18.25
N ASP A 161 -18.03 -7.16 -17.12
CA ASP A 161 -18.89 -6.32 -16.30
C ASP A 161 -18.12 -5.49 -15.26
N VAL A 162 -16.81 -5.69 -15.14
CA VAL A 162 -15.95 -4.95 -14.20
C VAL A 162 -15.51 -3.64 -14.83
N SER A 163 -15.61 -2.54 -14.09
CA SER A 163 -15.07 -1.25 -14.50
C SER A 163 -13.55 -1.20 -14.29
N GLY A 164 -12.86 -0.39 -15.10
CA GLY A 164 -11.42 -0.18 -14.92
C GLY A 164 -10.53 -1.37 -15.33
N LEU A 165 -10.98 -2.19 -16.29
CA LEU A 165 -10.21 -3.34 -16.82
C LEU A 165 -8.80 -2.97 -17.31
N GLU A 166 -8.61 -1.73 -17.76
CA GLU A 166 -7.29 -1.23 -18.15
C GLU A 166 -6.28 -1.22 -16.99
N TYR A 167 -6.73 -1.00 -15.75
CA TYR A 167 -5.87 -1.02 -14.57
C TYR A 167 -5.38 -2.43 -14.32
N TYR A 168 -6.28 -3.42 -14.31
CA TYR A 168 -5.92 -4.83 -14.15
C TYR A 168 -4.97 -5.30 -15.26
N ALA A 169 -5.23 -4.96 -16.51
CA ALA A 169 -4.34 -5.31 -17.61
C ALA A 169 -2.95 -4.67 -17.44
N ARG A 170 -2.87 -3.41 -17.00
CA ARG A 170 -1.60 -2.75 -16.66
C ARG A 170 -0.89 -3.44 -15.48
N TYR A 171 -1.65 -3.87 -14.47
CA TYR A 171 -1.12 -4.53 -13.29
C TYR A 171 -0.56 -5.91 -13.60
N LEU A 172 -1.24 -6.70 -14.43
CA LEU A 172 -0.70 -7.96 -14.95
C LEU A 172 0.65 -7.76 -15.64
N THR A 173 0.77 -6.74 -16.50
CA THR A 173 2.05 -6.41 -17.16
C THR A 173 3.16 -6.06 -16.17
N LYS A 174 2.84 -5.39 -15.05
CA LYS A 174 3.83 -5.05 -14.02
C LYS A 174 4.27 -6.27 -13.22
N ILE A 175 3.34 -7.16 -12.90
CA ILE A 175 3.62 -8.38 -12.13
C ILE A 175 4.43 -9.36 -12.97
N ASN A 176 3.98 -9.69 -14.17
CA ASN A 176 4.68 -10.61 -15.06
C ASN A 176 4.41 -10.20 -16.52
N PRO A 177 5.32 -9.44 -17.16
CA PRO A 177 5.08 -8.92 -18.51
C PRO A 177 4.98 -10.02 -19.56
N GLU A 178 5.74 -11.10 -19.42
CA GLU A 178 5.75 -12.22 -20.37
C GLU A 178 4.43 -12.99 -20.33
N ALA A 179 3.98 -13.39 -19.14
CA ALA A 179 2.70 -14.06 -18.95
C ALA A 179 1.51 -13.13 -19.31
N ALA A 180 1.64 -11.83 -19.04
CA ALA A 180 0.63 -10.84 -19.39
C ALA A 180 0.44 -10.75 -20.90
N ILE A 181 1.51 -10.75 -21.70
CA ILE A 181 1.41 -10.70 -23.17
C ILE A 181 0.55 -11.84 -23.68
N THR A 182 0.88 -13.09 -23.34
CA THR A 182 0.14 -14.27 -23.81
C THR A 182 -1.33 -14.24 -23.37
N THR A 183 -1.58 -13.80 -22.14
CA THR A 183 -2.94 -13.78 -21.58
C THR A 183 -3.80 -12.67 -22.20
N LEU A 184 -3.26 -11.45 -22.27
CA LEU A 184 -3.94 -10.31 -22.88
C LEU A 184 -4.20 -10.53 -24.37
N GLU A 185 -3.33 -11.29 -25.08
CA GLU A 185 -3.58 -11.65 -26.48
C GLU A 185 -4.84 -12.48 -26.65
N LYS A 186 -5.06 -13.46 -25.75
CA LYS A 186 -6.28 -14.28 -25.73
C LYS A 186 -7.49 -13.40 -25.42
N LEU A 187 -7.44 -12.59 -24.36
CA LEU A 187 -8.53 -11.69 -23.97
C LEU A 187 -8.86 -10.64 -25.05
N SER A 188 -7.86 -10.19 -25.82
CA SER A 188 -8.06 -9.22 -26.91
C SER A 188 -8.84 -9.77 -28.11
N LYS A 189 -8.98 -11.09 -28.20
CA LYS A 189 -9.72 -11.80 -29.25
C LYS A 189 -11.08 -12.31 -28.76
N ASP A 190 -11.33 -12.22 -27.46
CA ASP A 190 -12.53 -12.76 -26.85
C ASP A 190 -13.73 -11.82 -27.10
N PRO A 191 -14.81 -12.31 -27.76
CA PRO A 191 -15.95 -11.47 -28.12
C PRO A 191 -16.72 -10.93 -26.91
N GLN A 192 -16.55 -11.50 -25.70
CA GLN A 192 -17.23 -11.01 -24.50
C GLN A 192 -16.80 -9.58 -24.10
N PHE A 193 -15.55 -9.19 -24.41
CA PHE A 193 -15.07 -7.84 -24.17
C PHE A 193 -15.41 -6.95 -25.35
N ASN A 194 -15.88 -5.73 -25.11
CA ASN A 194 -16.17 -4.78 -26.18
C ASN A 194 -14.90 -4.35 -26.95
N GLY A 195 -15.09 -3.72 -28.12
CA GLY A 195 -13.99 -3.32 -29.01
C GLY A 195 -12.95 -2.41 -28.36
N ASP A 196 -13.38 -1.49 -27.48
CA ASP A 196 -12.49 -0.57 -26.79
C ASP A 196 -11.61 -1.26 -25.75
N VAL A 197 -12.18 -2.16 -24.96
CA VAL A 197 -11.44 -2.98 -23.99
C VAL A 197 -10.41 -3.85 -24.71
N ARG A 198 -10.83 -4.55 -25.79
CA ARG A 198 -9.91 -5.37 -26.61
C ARG A 198 -8.78 -4.54 -27.21
N ARG A 199 -9.05 -3.30 -27.64
CA ARG A 199 -8.02 -2.36 -28.10
C ARG A 199 -7.05 -2.00 -26.99
N ARG A 200 -7.55 -1.66 -25.79
CA ARG A 200 -6.71 -1.33 -24.63
C ARG A 200 -5.81 -2.49 -24.21
N PHE A 201 -6.28 -3.74 -24.28
CA PHE A 201 -5.42 -4.91 -24.05
C PHE A 201 -4.26 -4.97 -25.05
N LYS A 202 -4.50 -4.70 -26.34
CA LYS A 202 -3.44 -4.61 -27.36
C LYS A 202 -2.45 -3.49 -27.08
N ASP A 203 -2.91 -2.36 -26.56
CA ASP A 203 -2.03 -1.26 -26.17
C ASP A 203 -1.13 -1.68 -25.00
N ARG A 204 -1.66 -2.39 -23.98
CA ARG A 204 -0.86 -2.95 -22.88
C ARG A 204 0.17 -3.99 -23.35
N ILE A 205 -0.19 -4.84 -24.32
CA ILE A 205 0.74 -5.82 -24.92
C ILE A 205 1.94 -5.11 -25.54
N LYS A 206 1.70 -4.04 -26.32
CA LYS A 206 2.78 -3.28 -26.96
C LYS A 206 3.72 -2.65 -25.93
N GLU A 207 3.16 -2.07 -24.86
CA GLU A 207 3.95 -1.49 -23.78
C GLU A 207 4.80 -2.56 -23.06
N ALA A 208 4.22 -3.74 -22.79
CA ALA A 208 4.95 -4.86 -22.19
C ALA A 208 6.14 -5.29 -23.06
N GLN A 209 5.91 -5.44 -24.37
CA GLN A 209 6.96 -5.81 -25.33
C GLN A 209 8.08 -4.76 -25.41
N GLN A 210 7.72 -3.48 -25.40
CA GLN A 210 8.68 -2.38 -25.37
C GLN A 210 9.51 -2.38 -24.09
N ALA A 211 8.88 -2.60 -22.93
CA ALA A 211 9.56 -2.66 -21.65
C ALA A 211 10.54 -3.84 -21.56
N ILE A 212 10.15 -5.02 -22.05
CA ILE A 212 11.03 -6.19 -22.13
C ILE A 212 12.24 -5.89 -23.02
N LYS A 213 11.98 -5.36 -24.22
CA LYS A 213 13.05 -5.02 -25.17
C LYS A 213 14.04 -4.00 -24.58
N ALA A 214 13.53 -2.94 -23.95
CA ALA A 214 14.36 -1.93 -23.32
C ALA A 214 15.24 -2.49 -22.18
N LYS A 215 14.72 -3.45 -21.38
CA LYS A 215 15.52 -4.15 -20.35
C LYS A 215 16.62 -5.02 -20.97
N GLN A 216 16.33 -5.71 -22.06
CA GLN A 216 17.30 -6.55 -22.78
C GLN A 216 18.42 -5.73 -23.42
N GLU A 217 18.12 -4.55 -23.95
CA GLU A 217 19.11 -3.64 -24.56
C GLU A 217 19.99 -2.93 -23.52
N ALA A 218 19.54 -2.86 -22.26
CA ALA A 218 20.27 -2.23 -21.15
C ALA A 218 21.14 -3.21 -20.35
N SER A 219 21.07 -4.51 -20.63
CA SER A 219 21.82 -5.58 -19.97
C SER A 219 23.00 -6.04 -20.82
#